data_AF-A0A842TIZ7-F1
#
_entry.id   AF-A0A842TIZ7-F1
#
_cell.length_a   1.000
_cell.length_b   1.000
_cell.length_c   1.000
_cell.angle_alpha   90.00
_cell.angle_beta   90.00
_cell.angle_gamma   90.00
#
_symmetry.space_group_name_H-M   'P 1'
#
loop_
_entity.id
_entity.type
_entity.pdbx_description
1 polymer ?
#
loop_
_entity_poly.entity_id
_entity_poly.type
_entity_poly.pdbx_seq_one_letter_code
_entity_poly.pdbx_strand_id
1 'polypeptide(L)'
;MKEIKPAPATTVMIVRNANDNITLEVLMTRRQPYLKFLGDHYVFPGGRVEKQDYSQASIKRLIGFNDLDEACRILNLKNNLDNNTRDIKEVRSILGYWIAGIRELFEETGILLAYDCDNKILIEMNRKFNQYRSQIIKDEIEMTEMMEKEDLYYAGDRFFYYNHFITPKFSPKRFDTRFFICKLPKELEQYINPHEKEISEIIWIRPRDALKMCNKKDGNFKLIFPQIVSLKDLDAFDINLLD
;
A
#
# COMPACT_ATOMS: atom_id res chain seq x y z
N MET A 1 3.54 -1.75 -32.60
CA MET A 1 3.31 -2.51 -31.35
C MET A 1 2.14 -1.89 -30.62
N LYS A 2 1.15 -2.69 -30.17
CA LYS A 2 -0.01 -2.19 -29.43
C LYS A 2 0.46 -1.66 -28.07
N GLU A 3 0.16 -0.41 -27.74
CA GLU A 3 0.54 0.17 -26.45
C GLU A 3 -0.15 -0.62 -25.32
N ILE A 4 0.65 -1.15 -24.39
CA ILE A 4 0.13 -1.84 -23.20
C ILE A 4 -0.39 -0.78 -22.23
N LYS A 5 -1.70 -0.77 -21.96
CA LYS A 5 -2.30 0.10 -20.95
C LYS A 5 -1.74 -0.27 -19.57
N PRO A 6 -1.24 0.69 -18.78
CA PRO A 6 -0.78 0.40 -17.42
C PRO A 6 -1.95 -0.05 -16.54
N ALA A 7 -1.74 -1.09 -15.74
CA ALA A 7 -2.73 -1.55 -14.75
C ALA A 7 -2.72 -0.62 -13.53
N PRO A 8 -3.87 -0.24 -12.96
CA PRO A 8 -3.90 0.55 -11.73
C PRO A 8 -3.29 -0.26 -10.59
N ALA A 9 -2.46 0.41 -9.79
CA ALA A 9 -1.75 -0.19 -8.68
C ALA A 9 -1.58 0.79 -7.52
N THR A 10 -1.26 0.25 -6.37
CA THR A 10 -0.99 0.99 -5.13
C THR A 10 0.35 0.55 -4.55
N THR A 11 0.96 1.40 -3.75
CA THR A 11 2.17 1.08 -3.00
C THR A 11 2.15 1.83 -1.68
N VAL A 12 2.54 1.18 -0.59
CA VAL A 12 2.42 1.73 0.75
C VAL A 12 3.79 1.74 1.41
N MET A 13 4.29 2.93 1.68
CA MET A 13 5.49 3.15 2.48
C MET A 13 5.11 3.17 3.95
N ILE A 14 5.18 2.00 4.58
CA ILE A 14 4.94 1.86 6.01
C ILE A 14 6.18 2.36 6.75
N VAL A 15 5.98 3.37 7.60
CA VAL A 15 7.05 4.01 8.37
C VAL A 15 6.83 3.82 9.86
N ARG A 16 7.93 3.81 10.61
CA ARG A 16 7.92 3.85 12.08
C ARG A 16 9.04 4.73 12.60
N ASN A 17 8.93 5.09 13.87
CA ASN A 17 10.05 5.58 14.64
C ASN A 17 10.99 4.40 14.97
N ALA A 18 12.28 4.55 14.70
CA ALA A 18 13.30 3.64 15.20
C ALA A 18 13.33 3.67 16.74
N ASN A 19 14.10 2.77 17.34
CA ASN A 19 14.24 2.69 18.81
C ASN A 19 14.73 3.98 19.48
N ASP A 20 15.37 4.89 18.73
CA ASP A 20 15.80 6.20 19.21
C ASP A 20 14.68 7.28 19.19
N ASN A 21 13.47 6.92 18.71
CA ASN A 21 12.30 7.79 18.55
C ASN A 21 12.52 9.05 17.70
N ILE A 22 13.62 9.13 16.96
CA ILE A 22 13.98 10.29 16.14
C ILE A 22 14.16 9.87 14.69
N THR A 23 14.71 8.67 14.47
CA THR A 23 15.03 8.20 13.13
C THR A 23 13.85 7.48 12.51
N LEU A 24 13.43 7.89 11.31
CA LEU A 24 12.44 7.15 10.52
C LEU A 24 13.07 5.86 9.96
N GLU A 25 12.36 4.75 10.14
CA GLU A 25 12.57 3.51 9.40
C GLU A 25 11.38 3.25 8.50
N VAL A 26 11.63 2.67 7.32
CA VAL A 26 10.61 2.23 6.39
C VAL A 26 10.66 0.70 6.23
N LEU A 27 9.49 0.07 6.15
CA LEU A 27 9.37 -1.36 5.90
C LEU A 27 9.61 -1.62 4.41
N MET A 28 10.58 -2.48 4.11
CA MET A 28 10.84 -2.97 2.75
C MET A 28 10.75 -4.49 2.71
N THR A 29 10.25 -5.01 1.59
CA THR A 29 10.15 -6.44 1.33
C THR A 29 11.02 -6.81 0.14
N ARG A 30 11.79 -7.89 0.26
CA ARG A 30 12.51 -8.49 -0.87
C ARG A 30 11.60 -9.50 -1.53
N ARG A 31 11.33 -9.28 -2.81
CA ARG A 31 10.50 -10.16 -3.62
C ARG A 31 11.19 -11.51 -3.84
N GLN A 32 10.42 -12.58 -3.80
CA GLN A 32 10.92 -13.93 -4.08
C GLN A 32 11.69 -13.97 -5.43
N PRO A 33 12.89 -14.58 -5.48
CA PRO A 33 13.73 -14.53 -6.68
C PRO A 33 13.09 -15.14 -7.94
N TYR A 34 12.19 -16.12 -7.77
CA TYR A 34 11.51 -16.78 -8.89
C TYR A 34 10.39 -15.92 -9.53
N LEU A 35 10.05 -14.77 -8.95
CA LEU A 35 8.98 -13.92 -9.48
C LEU A 35 9.40 -13.28 -10.80
N LYS A 36 8.59 -13.48 -11.85
CA LYS A 36 8.85 -12.99 -13.22
C LYS A 36 8.97 -11.47 -13.35
N PHE A 37 8.45 -10.71 -12.37
CA PHE A 37 8.52 -9.25 -12.36
C PHE A 37 9.16 -8.79 -11.05
N LEU A 38 10.29 -8.09 -11.19
CA LEU A 38 11.06 -7.57 -10.07
C LEU A 38 11.42 -8.64 -9.03
N GLY A 39 11.60 -9.90 -9.44
CA GLY A 39 12.15 -10.93 -8.56
C GLY A 39 13.47 -10.45 -7.97
N ASP A 40 13.71 -10.74 -6.69
CA ASP A 40 14.92 -10.36 -5.96
C ASP A 40 15.12 -8.84 -5.73
N HIS A 41 14.11 -8.00 -6.04
CA HIS A 41 14.16 -6.56 -5.74
C HIS A 41 13.54 -6.27 -4.37
N TYR A 42 14.09 -5.27 -3.69
CA TYR A 42 13.45 -4.66 -2.55
C TYR A 42 12.39 -3.67 -3.04
N VAL A 43 11.17 -3.83 -2.53
CA VAL A 43 10.02 -2.98 -2.82
C VAL A 43 9.33 -2.61 -1.52
N PHE A 44 8.42 -1.64 -1.60
CA PHE A 44 7.44 -1.45 -0.53
C PHE A 44 6.23 -2.36 -0.82
N PRO A 45 5.45 -2.75 0.21
CA PRO A 45 4.21 -3.51 0.01
C PRO A 45 3.27 -2.82 -0.98
N GLY A 46 2.59 -3.61 -1.81
CA GLY A 46 1.61 -3.09 -2.75
C GLY A 46 1.44 -3.93 -4.00
N GLY A 47 0.29 -3.75 -4.63
CA GLY A 47 -0.06 -4.51 -5.81
C GLY A 47 -1.16 -3.84 -6.63
N ARG A 48 -1.96 -4.64 -7.31
CA ARG A 48 -2.93 -4.13 -8.29
C ARG A 48 -4.19 -3.68 -7.55
N VAL A 49 -4.84 -2.65 -8.10
CA VAL A 49 -6.22 -2.36 -7.69
C VAL A 49 -7.15 -3.36 -8.38
N GLU A 50 -7.95 -4.05 -7.58
CA GLU A 50 -8.90 -5.07 -7.98
C GLU A 50 -10.34 -4.56 -7.96
N LYS A 51 -11.25 -5.32 -8.57
CA LYS A 51 -12.68 -4.96 -8.62
C LYS A 51 -13.30 -4.82 -7.23
N GLN A 52 -12.89 -5.67 -6.29
CA GLN A 52 -13.33 -5.61 -4.91
C GLN A 52 -12.95 -4.29 -4.24
N ASP A 53 -11.81 -3.69 -4.60
CA ASP A 53 -11.30 -2.50 -3.90
C ASP A 53 -12.17 -1.26 -4.14
N TYR A 54 -12.94 -1.21 -5.23
CA TYR A 54 -13.87 -0.11 -5.53
C TYR A 54 -15.32 -0.56 -5.61
N SER A 55 -15.64 -1.68 -4.94
CA SER A 55 -17.03 -2.10 -4.76
C SER A 55 -17.79 -1.08 -3.87
N GLN A 56 -19.11 -1.04 -4.01
CA GLN A 56 -19.92 -0.18 -3.14
C GLN A 56 -19.85 -0.60 -1.68
N ALA A 57 -19.68 -1.89 -1.39
CA ALA A 57 -19.55 -2.41 -0.03
C ALA A 57 -18.24 -1.94 0.62
N SER A 58 -17.14 -1.98 -0.13
CA SER A 58 -15.81 -1.55 0.32
C SER A 58 -15.77 -0.06 0.60
N ILE A 59 -16.32 0.74 -0.32
CA ILE A 59 -16.33 2.20 -0.20
C ILE A 59 -17.18 2.68 0.97
N LYS A 60 -18.30 2.00 1.27
CA LYS A 60 -19.11 2.28 2.47
C LYS A 60 -18.35 2.07 3.77
N ARG A 61 -17.26 1.29 3.75
CA ARG A 61 -16.41 0.98 4.90
C ARG A 61 -15.12 1.77 4.92
N LEU A 62 -14.90 2.68 3.98
CA LEU A 62 -13.68 3.49 3.93
C LEU A 62 -13.84 4.74 4.78
N ILE A 63 -12.95 4.89 5.76
CA ILE A 63 -12.82 6.09 6.60
C ILE A 63 -11.74 7.00 6.03
N GLY A 64 -11.88 8.31 6.23
CA GLY A 64 -10.88 9.32 5.86
C GLY A 64 -11.24 10.24 4.71
N PHE A 65 -12.46 10.15 4.20
CA PHE A 65 -12.98 11.08 3.20
C PHE A 65 -14.35 11.55 3.61
N ASN A 66 -14.55 12.87 3.63
CA ASN A 66 -15.86 13.49 3.84
C ASN A 66 -16.75 13.28 2.61
N ASP A 67 -16.14 13.35 1.43
CA ASP A 67 -16.79 13.12 0.14
C ASP A 67 -15.78 12.64 -0.91
N LEU A 68 -16.32 12.26 -2.08
CA LEU A 68 -15.51 11.82 -3.21
C LEU A 68 -14.66 12.94 -3.83
N ASP A 69 -15.04 14.20 -3.63
CA ASP A 69 -14.33 15.36 -4.17
C ASP A 69 -13.03 15.63 -3.41
N GLU A 70 -12.99 15.30 -2.13
CA GLU A 70 -11.77 15.25 -1.32
C GLU A 70 -10.75 14.27 -1.91
N ALA A 71 -11.14 13.03 -2.20
CA ALA A 71 -10.23 12.04 -2.79
C ALA A 71 -9.69 12.44 -4.17
N CYS A 72 -10.56 13.01 -5.03
CA CYS A 72 -10.14 13.53 -6.34
C CYS A 72 -9.12 14.68 -6.21
N ARG A 73 -9.34 15.60 -5.25
CA ARG A 73 -8.41 16.69 -4.95
C ARG A 73 -7.06 16.16 -4.47
N ILE A 74 -7.07 15.18 -3.56
CA ILE A 74 -5.84 14.58 -3.00
C ILE A 74 -4.99 13.95 -4.11
N LEU A 75 -5.59 13.21 -5.04
CA LEU A 75 -4.84 12.60 -6.14
C LEU A 75 -4.41 13.59 -7.23
N ASN A 76 -4.67 14.89 -7.07
CA ASN A 76 -4.40 15.94 -8.06
C ASN A 76 -4.97 15.58 -9.45
N LEU A 77 -6.08 14.87 -9.48
CA LEU A 77 -6.82 14.59 -10.70
C LEU A 77 -7.54 15.89 -11.07
N LYS A 78 -6.85 16.79 -11.77
CA LYS A 78 -7.42 18.05 -12.28
C LYS A 78 -8.73 17.74 -12.99
N ASN A 79 -9.80 18.42 -12.56
CA ASN A 79 -11.15 18.39 -13.12
C ASN A 79 -11.15 18.53 -14.65
N ASN A 80 -11.00 17.41 -15.37
CA ASN A 80 -11.65 17.14 -16.65
C ASN A 80 -12.88 16.24 -16.43
N LEU A 81 -13.31 16.08 -15.17
CA LEU A 81 -14.55 15.46 -14.79
C LEU A 81 -15.61 16.56 -14.88
N ASP A 82 -16.26 16.64 -16.04
CA ASP A 82 -17.39 17.54 -16.25
C ASP A 82 -18.45 17.25 -15.16
N ASN A 83 -18.91 18.28 -14.45
CA ASN A 83 -19.80 18.11 -13.28
C ASN A 83 -21.13 17.43 -13.62
N ASN A 84 -21.47 17.35 -14.91
CA ASN A 84 -22.68 16.72 -15.42
C ASN A 84 -22.52 15.22 -15.79
N THR A 85 -21.32 14.66 -15.70
CA THR A 85 -20.99 13.28 -16.12
C THR A 85 -19.96 12.63 -15.19
N ARG A 86 -20.11 12.78 -13.87
CA ARG A 86 -19.38 11.92 -12.92
C ARG A 86 -19.81 10.48 -13.15
N ASP A 87 -19.03 9.70 -13.91
CA ASP A 87 -19.16 8.26 -13.90
C ASP A 87 -18.77 7.81 -12.49
N ILE A 88 -19.79 7.48 -11.69
CA ILE A 88 -19.65 6.94 -10.34
C ILE A 88 -18.62 5.81 -10.33
N LYS A 89 -18.47 5.05 -11.43
CA LYS A 89 -17.48 3.99 -11.56
C LYS A 89 -16.05 4.51 -11.61
N GLU A 90 -15.79 5.61 -12.31
CA GLU A 90 -14.46 6.23 -12.39
C GLU A 90 -14.07 6.81 -11.03
N VAL A 91 -15.02 7.46 -10.35
CA VAL A 91 -14.78 8.04 -9.02
C VAL A 91 -14.59 6.96 -7.95
N ARG A 92 -15.37 5.88 -7.99
CA ARG A 92 -15.15 4.73 -7.09
C ARG A 92 -13.77 4.10 -7.30
N SER A 93 -13.30 4.05 -8.55
CA SER A 93 -11.97 3.49 -8.86
C SER A 93 -10.82 4.28 -8.24
N ILE A 94 -11.03 5.56 -7.92
CA ILE A 94 -10.06 6.41 -7.20
C ILE A 94 -9.93 5.98 -5.74
N LEU A 95 -11.05 5.78 -5.04
CA LEU A 95 -11.02 5.30 -3.65
C LEU A 95 -10.42 3.89 -3.54
N GLY A 96 -10.53 3.11 -4.61
CA GLY A 96 -9.92 1.78 -4.71
C GLY A 96 -8.40 1.77 -4.47
N TYR A 97 -7.68 2.88 -4.69
CA TYR A 97 -6.24 2.92 -4.40
C TYR A 97 -5.91 2.80 -2.90
N TRP A 98 -6.74 3.38 -2.03
CA TRP A 98 -6.59 3.29 -0.58
C TRP A 98 -6.94 1.89 -0.07
N ILE A 99 -8.08 1.37 -0.51
CA ILE A 99 -8.56 0.04 -0.12
C ILE A 99 -7.58 -1.04 -0.60
N ALA A 100 -7.11 -0.95 -1.84
CA ALA A 100 -6.06 -1.83 -2.35
C ALA A 100 -4.79 -1.72 -1.49
N GLY A 101 -4.42 -0.52 -1.04
CA GLY A 101 -3.23 -0.34 -0.20
C GLY A 101 -3.33 -1.08 1.12
N ILE A 102 -4.49 -1.01 1.76
CA ILE A 102 -4.77 -1.74 3.01
C ILE A 102 -4.85 -3.25 2.76
N ARG A 103 -5.48 -3.68 1.65
CA ARG A 103 -5.55 -5.10 1.27
C ARG A 103 -4.18 -5.70 1.02
N GLU A 104 -3.37 -5.07 0.18
CA GLU A 104 -2.02 -5.54 -0.16
C GLU A 104 -1.12 -5.54 1.08
N LEU A 105 -1.23 -4.53 1.96
CA LEU A 105 -0.53 -4.55 3.25
C LEU A 105 -0.91 -5.78 4.08
N PHE A 106 -2.20 -6.11 4.16
CA PHE A 106 -2.68 -7.26 4.89
C PHE A 106 -2.24 -8.59 4.26
N GLU A 107 -2.40 -8.73 2.95
CA GLU A 107 -1.99 -9.92 2.18
C GLU A 107 -0.48 -10.18 2.29
N GLU A 108 0.34 -9.14 2.11
CA GLU A 108 1.80 -9.27 2.10
C GLU A 108 2.40 -9.37 3.49
N THR A 109 1.91 -8.60 4.46
CA THR A 109 2.58 -8.44 5.77
C THR A 109 1.77 -8.94 6.97
N GLY A 110 0.49 -9.25 6.79
CA GLY A 110 -0.40 -9.65 7.89
C GLY A 110 -0.95 -8.50 8.72
N ILE A 111 -0.56 -7.26 8.40
CA ILE A 111 -1.04 -6.07 9.11
C ILE A 111 -2.34 -5.58 8.48
N LEU A 112 -3.41 -5.56 9.28
CA LEU A 112 -4.68 -4.94 8.92
C LEU A 112 -4.80 -3.57 9.59
N LEU A 113 -4.81 -2.50 8.79
CA LEU A 113 -5.15 -1.15 9.26
C LEU A 113 -6.64 -0.89 9.07
N ALA A 114 -7.38 -1.10 10.16
CA ALA A 114 -8.82 -0.96 10.19
C ALA A 114 -9.29 -0.41 11.54
N TYR A 115 -10.45 0.24 11.52
CA TYR A 115 -11.21 0.59 12.72
C TYR A 115 -12.29 -0.45 13.01
N ASP A 116 -12.61 -0.64 14.28
CA ASP A 116 -13.84 -1.30 14.70
C ASP A 116 -15.06 -0.35 14.59
N CYS A 117 -16.24 -0.85 14.95
CA CYS A 117 -17.48 -0.07 14.92
C CYS A 117 -17.53 1.08 15.95
N ASP A 118 -16.61 1.10 16.93
CA ASP A 118 -16.42 2.21 17.88
C ASP A 118 -15.40 3.25 17.38
N ASN A 119 -14.94 3.13 16.12
CA ASN A 119 -13.85 3.93 15.53
C ASN A 119 -12.50 3.76 16.26
N LYS A 120 -12.27 2.65 16.95
CA LYS A 120 -10.97 2.35 17.56
C LYS A 120 -10.10 1.58 16.59
N ILE A 121 -8.83 1.99 16.48
CA ILE A 121 -7.87 1.32 15.61
C ILE A 121 -7.65 -0.11 16.13
N LEU A 122 -7.75 -1.08 15.21
CA LEU A 122 -7.47 -2.48 15.51
C LEU A 122 -5.96 -2.64 15.75
N ILE A 123 -5.57 -3.00 16.96
CA ILE A 123 -4.17 -3.10 17.40
C ILE A 123 -3.67 -4.54 17.63
N GLU A 124 -4.53 -5.55 17.43
CA GLU A 124 -4.19 -6.95 17.66
C GLU A 124 -4.54 -7.85 16.48
N MET A 125 -3.56 -8.58 15.95
CA MET A 125 -3.79 -9.60 14.91
C MET A 125 -3.78 -11.00 15.53
N ASN A 126 -4.96 -11.60 15.67
CA ASN A 126 -5.10 -12.95 16.23
C ASN A 126 -5.21 -14.03 15.14
N ARG A 127 -5.35 -15.29 15.57
CA ARG A 127 -5.44 -16.45 14.68
C ARG A 127 -6.58 -16.36 13.65
N LYS A 128 -7.68 -15.68 13.97
CA LYS A 128 -8.83 -15.51 13.07
C LYS A 128 -8.44 -14.68 11.84
N PHE A 129 -7.70 -13.58 12.03
CA PHE A 129 -7.21 -12.76 10.90
C PHE A 129 -6.20 -13.51 10.04
N ASN A 130 -5.34 -14.34 10.63
CA ASN A 130 -4.45 -15.21 9.85
C ASN A 130 -5.21 -16.22 8.98
N GLN A 131 -6.36 -16.73 9.46
CA GLN A 131 -7.24 -17.59 8.67
C GLN A 131 -7.89 -16.82 7.53
N TYR A 132 -8.46 -15.65 7.79
CA TYR A 132 -9.04 -14.80 6.74
C TYR A 132 -8.00 -14.42 5.69
N ARG A 133 -6.80 -13.98 6.09
CA ARG A 133 -5.70 -13.68 5.18
C ARG A 133 -5.39 -14.87 4.27
N SER A 134 -5.35 -16.07 4.83
CA SER A 134 -5.09 -17.29 4.05
C SER A 134 -6.20 -17.61 3.04
N GLN A 135 -7.45 -17.25 3.34
CA GLN A 135 -8.59 -17.41 2.43
C GLN A 135 -8.56 -16.34 1.32
N ILE A 136 -8.27 -15.09 1.68
CA ILE A 136 -8.15 -13.96 0.74
C ILE A 136 -7.03 -14.21 -0.26
N ILE A 137 -5.83 -14.61 0.19
CA ILE A 137 -4.69 -14.94 -0.69
C ILE A 137 -5.00 -16.08 -1.67
N LYS A 138 -5.96 -16.95 -1.34
CA LYS A 138 -6.39 -18.07 -2.19
C LYS A 138 -7.62 -17.72 -3.04
N ASP A 139 -8.07 -16.47 -3.02
CA ASP A 139 -9.28 -15.99 -3.67
C ASP A 139 -10.55 -16.76 -3.21
N GLU A 140 -10.57 -17.29 -1.98
CA GLU A 140 -11.71 -18.03 -1.41
C GLU A 140 -12.81 -17.09 -0.88
N ILE A 141 -12.41 -15.89 -0.43
CA ILE A 141 -13.30 -14.80 0.00
C ILE A 141 -12.69 -13.47 -0.43
N GLU A 142 -13.51 -12.45 -0.66
CA GLU A 142 -13.01 -11.06 -0.79
C GLU A 142 -12.67 -10.47 0.59
N MET A 143 -11.72 -9.54 0.65
CA MET A 143 -11.39 -8.84 1.90
C MET A 143 -12.61 -8.08 2.44
N THR A 144 -13.44 -7.55 1.55
CA THR A 144 -14.66 -6.82 1.93
C THR A 144 -15.66 -7.70 2.64
N GLU A 145 -15.77 -8.99 2.29
CA GLU A 145 -16.62 -9.94 3.01
C GLU A 145 -16.14 -10.14 4.46
N MET A 146 -14.82 -10.25 4.66
CA MET A 146 -14.23 -10.27 6.01
C MET A 146 -14.55 -8.98 6.76
N MET A 147 -14.37 -7.81 6.13
CA MET A 147 -14.63 -6.52 6.77
C MET A 147 -16.11 -6.33 7.13
N GLU A 148 -17.04 -6.86 6.33
CA GLU A 148 -18.47 -6.87 6.65
C GLU A 148 -18.80 -7.81 7.82
N LYS A 149 -18.25 -9.02 7.80
CA LYS A 149 -18.51 -10.04 8.82
C LYS A 149 -17.95 -9.66 10.19
N GLU A 150 -16.82 -8.98 10.21
CA GLU A 150 -16.13 -8.55 11.43
C GLU A 150 -16.51 -7.13 11.86
N ASP A 151 -17.42 -6.47 11.14
CA ASP A 151 -17.85 -5.08 11.34
C ASP A 151 -16.68 -4.10 11.45
N LEU A 152 -15.74 -4.21 10.50
CA LEU A 152 -14.53 -3.41 10.40
C LEU A 152 -14.59 -2.41 9.25
N TYR A 153 -13.80 -1.35 9.40
CA TYR A 153 -13.74 -0.21 8.48
C TYR A 153 -12.29 0.07 8.06
N TYR A 154 -12.05 0.27 6.76
CA TYR A 154 -10.72 0.58 6.22
C TYR A 154 -10.23 1.94 6.74
N ALA A 155 -9.05 1.97 7.37
CA ALA A 155 -8.44 3.19 7.92
C ALA A 155 -7.74 4.03 6.83
N GLY A 156 -8.51 4.55 5.87
CA GLY A 156 -7.99 5.31 4.73
C GLY A 156 -7.39 6.66 5.10
N ASP A 157 -7.85 7.26 6.21
CA ASP A 157 -7.28 8.47 6.84
C ASP A 157 -5.82 8.30 7.28
N ARG A 158 -5.35 7.07 7.49
CA ARG A 158 -3.95 6.77 7.85
C ARG A 158 -3.02 6.67 6.64
N PHE A 159 -3.55 6.78 5.43
CA PHE A 159 -2.81 6.63 4.18
C PHE A 159 -2.70 7.99 3.49
N PHE A 160 -1.57 8.64 3.71
CA PHE A 160 -1.27 9.95 3.14
C PHE A 160 -0.74 9.80 1.72
N TYR A 161 -1.40 10.43 0.75
CA TYR A 161 -0.95 10.38 -0.63
C TYR A 161 0.42 11.06 -0.78
N TYR A 162 1.38 10.34 -1.35
CA TYR A 162 2.74 10.82 -1.57
C TYR A 162 2.98 11.19 -3.03
N ASN A 163 2.86 10.22 -3.94
CA ASN A 163 3.26 10.43 -5.33
C ASN A 163 2.61 9.42 -6.29
N HIS A 164 2.86 9.60 -7.58
CA HIS A 164 2.34 8.77 -8.66
C HIS A 164 3.41 8.44 -9.68
N PHE A 165 3.57 7.15 -9.98
CA PHE A 165 4.53 6.66 -10.96
C PHE A 165 3.85 5.79 -12.01
N ILE A 166 4.09 6.09 -13.28
CA ILE A 166 3.66 5.26 -14.40
C ILE A 166 4.86 4.54 -14.99
N THR A 167 4.79 3.21 -15.10
CA THR A 167 5.87 2.43 -15.71
C THR A 167 6.08 2.86 -17.18
N PRO A 168 7.34 3.08 -17.63
CA PRO A 168 7.64 3.50 -19.00
C PRO A 168 7.06 2.59 -20.09
N LYS A 169 6.78 3.17 -21.27
CA LYS A 169 6.11 2.48 -22.40
C LYS A 169 6.88 1.28 -22.95
N PHE A 170 8.21 1.24 -22.78
CA PHE A 170 9.06 0.14 -23.25
C PHE A 170 8.99 -1.11 -22.35
N SER A 171 8.43 -1.01 -21.14
CA SER A 171 8.33 -2.16 -20.24
C SER A 171 7.24 -3.13 -20.68
N PRO A 172 7.49 -4.47 -20.68
CA PRO A 172 6.49 -5.47 -21.05
C PRO A 172 5.35 -5.60 -20.03
N LYS A 173 5.57 -5.14 -18.79
CA LYS A 173 4.54 -5.00 -17.75
C LYS A 173 4.51 -3.55 -17.29
N ARG A 174 3.32 -2.96 -17.24
CA ARG A 174 3.16 -1.54 -16.89
C ARG A 174 2.11 -1.37 -15.81
N PHE A 175 2.40 -0.46 -14.89
CA PHE A 175 1.54 -0.08 -13.78
C PHE A 175 1.40 1.44 -13.71
N ASP A 176 0.23 1.88 -13.27
CA ASP A 176 -0.13 3.25 -12.91
C ASP A 176 -0.29 3.24 -11.39
N THR A 177 0.79 3.57 -10.68
CA THR A 177 0.93 3.25 -9.26
C THR A 177 0.83 4.52 -8.41
N ARG A 178 -0.18 4.57 -7.52
CA ARG A 178 -0.29 5.59 -6.48
C ARG A 178 0.49 5.14 -5.24
N PHE A 179 1.31 6.03 -4.70
CA PHE A 179 2.12 5.76 -3.52
C PHE A 179 1.53 6.49 -2.32
N PHE A 180 1.45 5.79 -1.20
CA PHE A 180 0.99 6.31 0.08
C PHE A 180 2.09 6.17 1.14
N ILE A 181 2.07 7.05 2.13
CA ILE A 181 2.84 6.93 3.37
C ILE A 181 1.85 6.60 4.49
N CYS A 182 2.23 5.68 5.37
CA CYS A 182 1.44 5.35 6.53
C CYS A 182 2.34 5.06 7.74
N LYS A 183 2.07 5.71 8.88
CA LYS A 183 2.75 5.42 10.14
C LYS A 183 2.10 4.21 10.79
N LEU A 184 2.90 3.17 11.07
CA LEU A 184 2.40 1.95 11.69
C LEU A 184 2.12 2.20 13.19
N PRO A 185 0.93 1.84 13.70
CA PRO A 185 0.71 1.73 15.15
C PRO A 185 1.72 0.78 15.78
N LYS A 186 2.36 1.21 16.87
CA LYS A 186 3.46 0.47 17.51
C LYS A 186 3.05 -0.94 17.95
N GLU A 187 1.81 -1.08 18.39
CA GLU A 187 1.20 -2.34 18.82
C GLU A 187 1.14 -3.37 17.69
N LEU A 188 1.05 -2.90 16.44
CA LEU A 188 0.96 -3.74 15.26
C LEU A 188 2.32 -4.28 14.79
N GLU A 189 3.44 -3.68 15.19
CA GLU A 189 4.78 -4.07 14.75
C GLU A 189 5.11 -5.54 15.00
N GLN A 190 4.64 -6.08 16.13
CA GLN A 190 4.88 -7.48 16.53
C GLN A 190 4.15 -8.51 15.67
N TYR A 191 3.16 -8.08 14.87
CA TYR A 191 2.33 -8.97 14.06
C TYR A 191 2.78 -9.04 12.60
N ILE A 192 3.85 -8.34 12.22
CA ILE A 192 4.39 -8.41 10.87
C ILE A 192 4.83 -9.84 10.57
N ASN A 193 4.19 -10.43 9.57
CA ASN A 193 4.40 -11.80 9.13
C ASN A 193 4.35 -11.86 7.58
N PRO A 194 5.48 -11.95 6.88
CA PRO A 194 5.51 -11.89 5.42
C PRO A 194 4.84 -13.12 4.78
N HIS A 195 4.15 -12.92 3.64
CA HIS A 195 3.66 -14.05 2.84
C HIS A 195 4.83 -14.72 2.11
N GLU A 196 5.23 -15.90 2.58
CA GLU A 196 6.44 -16.60 2.13
C GLU A 196 6.50 -16.88 0.62
N LYS A 197 5.36 -16.98 -0.08
CA LYS A 197 5.34 -17.19 -1.54
C LYS A 197 5.64 -15.94 -2.35
N GLU A 198 5.65 -14.77 -1.72
CA GLU A 198 5.87 -13.49 -2.41
C GLU A 198 7.10 -12.76 -1.89
N ILE A 199 7.39 -12.93 -0.60
CA ILE A 199 8.44 -12.22 0.10
C ILE A 199 9.46 -13.23 0.63
N SER A 200 10.72 -13.03 0.27
CA SER A 200 11.85 -13.82 0.81
C SER A 200 12.47 -13.16 2.04
N GLU A 201 12.29 -11.86 2.22
CA GLU A 201 12.87 -11.08 3.32
C GLU A 201 12.02 -9.85 3.60
N ILE A 202 11.88 -9.50 4.88
CA ILE A 202 11.22 -8.27 5.32
C ILE A 202 12.15 -7.54 6.28
N ILE A 203 12.35 -6.25 6.05
CA ILE A 203 13.29 -5.45 6.84
C ILE A 203 12.72 -4.08 7.18
N TRP A 204 13.01 -3.63 8.39
CA TRP A 204 12.98 -2.22 8.73
C TRP A 204 14.35 -1.63 8.42
N ILE A 205 14.38 -0.56 7.64
CA ILE A 205 15.63 0.06 7.23
C ILE A 205 15.49 1.58 7.19
N ARG A 206 16.55 2.29 7.56
CA ARG A 206 16.64 3.74 7.38
C ARG A 206 16.72 4.04 5.88
N PRO A 207 15.97 5.02 5.35
CA PRO A 207 15.99 5.32 3.92
C PRO A 207 17.40 5.58 3.37
N ARG A 208 18.24 6.30 4.13
CA ARG A 208 19.66 6.52 3.81
C ARG A 208 20.46 5.24 3.61
N ASP A 209 20.22 4.25 4.46
CA ASP A 209 21.01 3.02 4.45
C ASP A 209 20.58 2.10 3.31
N ALA A 210 19.28 2.05 2.99
CA ALA A 210 18.77 1.40 1.78
C ALA A 210 19.40 1.98 0.51
N LEU A 211 19.49 3.31 0.41
CA LEU A 211 20.14 4.01 -0.71
C LEU A 211 21.65 3.70 -0.80
N LYS A 212 22.36 3.67 0.34
CA LYS A 212 23.78 3.28 0.37
C LYS A 212 23.97 1.83 -0.08
N MET A 213 23.12 0.92 0.39
CA MET A 213 23.19 -0.50 0.03
C MET A 213 22.93 -0.71 -1.47
N CYS A 214 21.96 -0.01 -2.05
CA CYS A 214 21.67 -0.08 -3.48
C CYS A 214 22.84 0.39 -4.37
N ASN A 215 23.69 1.29 -3.88
CA ASN A 215 24.85 1.79 -4.62
C ASN A 215 26.10 0.90 -4.48
N LYS A 216 26.06 -0.17 -3.68
CA LYS A 216 27.18 -1.10 -3.56
C LYS A 216 27.34 -1.92 -4.84
N LYS A 217 28.59 -2.25 -5.17
CA LYS A 217 28.95 -3.01 -6.38
C LYS A 217 28.55 -4.49 -6.35
N ASP A 218 28.22 -5.03 -5.17
CA ASP A 218 27.82 -6.44 -5.01
C ASP A 218 26.42 -6.74 -5.56
N GLY A 219 25.58 -5.70 -5.76
CA GLY A 219 24.25 -5.82 -6.36
C GLY A 219 23.22 -6.53 -5.47
N ASN A 220 23.48 -6.64 -4.16
CA ASN A 220 22.64 -7.41 -3.25
C ASN A 220 21.35 -6.69 -2.81
N PHE A 221 21.25 -5.37 -3.04
CA PHE A 221 20.09 -4.57 -2.66
C PHE A 221 19.51 -3.86 -3.89
N LYS A 222 18.69 -4.58 -4.66
CA LYS A 222 18.18 -4.08 -5.94
C LYS A 222 16.94 -3.22 -5.73
N LEU A 223 17.01 -1.96 -6.12
CA LEU A 223 15.88 -1.02 -6.14
C LEU A 223 15.59 -0.57 -7.57
N ILE A 224 14.32 -0.26 -7.84
CA ILE A 224 13.94 0.42 -9.07
C ILE A 224 13.69 1.92 -8.80
N PHE A 225 13.54 2.69 -9.87
CA PHE A 225 13.46 4.15 -9.82
C PHE A 225 12.41 4.70 -8.82
N PRO A 226 11.13 4.27 -8.80
CA PRO A 226 10.17 4.75 -7.82
C PRO A 226 10.62 4.57 -6.36
N GLN A 227 11.20 3.42 -6.01
CA GLN A 227 11.71 3.12 -4.68
C GLN A 227 12.88 4.04 -4.33
N ILE A 228 13.81 4.26 -5.26
CA ILE A 228 14.95 5.15 -5.05
C ILE A 228 14.51 6.59 -4.78
N VAL A 229 13.57 7.13 -5.59
CA VAL A 229 13.06 8.49 -5.40
C VAL A 229 12.34 8.60 -4.06
N SER A 230 11.47 7.64 -3.76
CA SER A 230 10.69 7.69 -2.52
C SER A 230 11.56 7.56 -1.27
N LEU A 231 12.63 6.75 -1.30
CA LEU A 231 13.60 6.67 -0.19
C LEU A 231 14.39 7.98 0.00
N LYS A 232 14.70 8.71 -1.08
CA LYS A 232 15.36 10.03 -0.96
C LYS A 232 14.47 11.04 -0.26
N ASP A 233 13.19 11.06 -0.61
CA ASP A 233 12.22 11.96 0.01
C ASP A 233 11.97 11.56 1.47
N LEU A 234 11.86 10.26 1.76
CA LEU A 234 11.73 9.74 3.13
C LEU A 234 12.96 10.04 4.01
N ASP A 235 14.18 10.10 3.46
CA ASP A 235 15.38 10.47 4.24
C ASP A 235 15.33 11.91 4.77
N ALA A 236 14.52 12.77 4.15
CA ALA A 236 14.30 14.15 4.55
C ALA A 236 12.94 14.37 5.23
N PHE A 237 12.14 13.33 5.40
CA PHE A 237 10.76 13.43 5.88
C PHE A 237 10.69 13.45 7.41
N ASP A 238 9.94 14.40 7.97
CA ASP A 238 9.62 14.44 9.39
C ASP A 238 8.38 13.59 9.67
N ILE A 239 8.58 12.44 10.33
CA ILE A 239 7.53 11.48 10.66
C ILE A 239 6.44 12.03 11.58
N ASN A 240 6.73 13.10 12.33
CA ASN A 240 5.74 13.74 13.21
C ASN A 240 4.65 14.47 12.44
N LEU A 241 4.81 14.65 11.13
CA LEU A 241 3.75 15.20 10.25
C LEU A 241 2.62 14.19 9.98
N LEU A 242 2.73 12.95 10.47
CA LEU A 242 1.72 11.89 10.32
C LEU A 242 0.86 11.67 11.59
N ASP A 243 1.11 12.42 12.66
CA ASP A 243 0.34 12.40 13.91
C ASP A 243 -0.72 13.51 13.93
#